data_AF-A0A1A7BVZ1-F1
#
_entry.id   AF-A0A1A7BVZ1-F1
#
_cell.length_a   1.000
_cell.length_b   1.000
_cell.length_c   1.000
_cell.angle_alpha   90.00
_cell.angle_beta   90.00
_cell.angle_gamma   90.00
#
_symmetry.space_group_name_H-M   'P 1'
#
loop_
_entity.id
_entity.type
_entity.pdbx_description
1 polymer ?
#
loop_
_entity_poly.entity_id
_entity_poly.type
_entity_poly.pdbx_seq_one_letter_code
_entity_poly.pdbx_strand_id
1 'polypeptide(L)'
;MKNLLTIAGLAVLAALATAVLGFVALEVLPCSWFGGASEGACGYGVTFAVMGASPFVFLVLMVLLCIGYARRQGKAAQKDA
;
A
#
# COMPACT_ATOMS: atom_id res chain seq x y z
N MET A 1 5.31 7.18 -21.74
CA MET A 1 4.15 7.84 -21.06
C MET A 1 3.20 6.85 -20.39
N LYS A 2 2.69 5.81 -21.07
CA LYS A 2 1.78 4.81 -20.46
C LYS A 2 2.32 4.15 -19.18
N ASN A 3 3.60 3.79 -19.15
CA ASN A 3 4.24 3.15 -17.99
C ASN A 3 4.39 4.12 -16.79
N LEU A 4 4.59 5.41 -17.07
CA LEU A 4 4.69 6.42 -16.01
C LEU A 4 3.33 6.59 -15.31
N LEU A 5 2.24 6.53 -16.08
CA LEU A 5 0.87 6.66 -15.60
C LEU A 5 0.45 5.46 -14.75
N THR A 6 0.87 4.24 -15.11
CA THR A 6 0.63 3.05 -14.29
C THR A 6 1.44 3.07 -12.99
N ILE A 7 2.70 3.51 -13.03
CA ILE A 7 3.53 3.64 -11.82
C ILE A 7 2.96 4.73 -10.90
N ALA A 8 2.59 5.88 -11.44
CA ALA A 8 1.95 6.95 -10.67
C ALA A 8 0.60 6.49 -10.09
N GLY A 9 -0.22 5.78 -10.87
CA GLY A 9 -1.47 5.20 -10.40
C GLY A 9 -1.27 4.21 -9.25
N LEU A 10 -0.26 3.34 -9.35
CA LEU A 10 0.13 2.42 -8.28
C LEU A 10 0.63 3.14 -7.03
N ALA A 11 1.43 4.20 -7.20
CA ALA A 11 1.93 5.00 -6.08
C ALA A 11 0.79 5.68 -5.33
N VAL A 12 -0.19 6.25 -6.05
CA VAL A 12 -1.38 6.88 -5.46
C VAL A 12 -2.25 5.83 -4.75
N LEU A 13 -2.47 4.66 -5.36
CA LEU A 13 -3.20 3.56 -4.73
C LEU A 13 -2.52 3.04 -3.46
N ALA A 14 -1.19 2.89 -3.51
CA ALA A 14 -0.41 2.49 -2.35
C ALA A 14 -0.50 3.54 -1.23
N ALA A 15 -0.38 4.83 -1.57
CA ALA A 15 -0.51 5.93 -0.62
C ALA A 15 -1.91 6.02 0.00
N LEU A 16 -2.96 5.80 -0.78
CA LEU A 16 -4.34 5.74 -0.27
C LEU A 16 -4.53 4.53 0.65
N ALA A 17 -4.04 3.35 0.27
CA ALA A 17 -4.15 2.15 1.08
C ALA A 17 -3.43 2.30 2.43
N THR A 18 -2.22 2.87 2.42
CA THR A 18 -1.45 3.13 3.65
C THR A 18 -2.06 4.24 4.50
N ALA A 19 -2.65 5.27 3.90
CA ALA A 19 -3.38 6.30 4.62
C ALA A 19 -4.64 5.74 5.31
N VAL A 20 -5.42 4.90 4.62
CA VAL A 20 -6.59 4.23 5.21
C VAL A 20 -6.16 3.28 6.32
N LEU A 21 -5.11 2.49 6.13
CA LEU A 21 -4.55 1.63 7.17
C LEU A 21 -4.07 2.42 8.38
N GLY A 22 -3.40 3.56 8.15
CA GLY A 22 -2.96 4.47 9.21
C GLY A 22 -4.13 5.07 9.99
N PHE A 23 -5.19 5.48 9.30
CA PHE A 23 -6.39 6.05 9.91
C PHE A 23 -7.15 5.01 10.76
N VAL A 24 -7.35 3.80 10.23
CA VAL A 24 -7.97 2.70 10.99
C VAL A 24 -7.10 2.33 12.19
N ALA A 25 -5.77 2.32 12.03
CA ALA A 25 -4.86 2.04 13.13
C ALA A 25 -4.94 3.12 14.23
N LEU A 26 -5.12 4.40 13.86
CA LEU A 26 -5.35 5.51 14.81
C LEU A 26 -6.66 5.39 15.58
N GLU A 27 -7.73 4.95 14.93
CA GLU A 27 -9.05 4.83 15.53
C GLU A 27 -9.20 3.57 16.41
N VAL A 28 -8.53 2.47 16.04
CA VAL A 28 -8.74 1.16 16.65
C VAL A 28 -7.67 0.79 17.69
N LEU A 29 -6.43 1.27 17.55
CA LEU A 29 -5.34 0.93 18.47
C LEU A 29 -5.13 2.04 19.51
N PRO A 30 -4.89 1.68 20.78
CA PRO A 30 -4.56 2.65 21.80
C PRO A 30 -3.21 3.32 21.48
N CYS A 31 -3.09 4.62 21.76
CA CYS A 31 -1.86 5.37 21.48
C CYS A 31 -0.58 4.80 22.14
N SER A 32 -0.72 3.98 23.18
CA SER A 32 0.38 3.22 23.78
C SER A 32 1.06 2.24 22.83
N TRP A 33 0.35 1.73 21.81
CA TRP A 33 0.91 0.86 20.77
C TRP A 33 1.90 1.58 19.86
N PHE A 34 1.75 2.90 19.74
CA PHE A 34 2.62 3.77 18.93
C PHE A 34 3.69 4.48 19.78
N GLY A 35 3.81 4.12 21.06
CA GLY A 35 4.84 4.63 21.96
C GLY A 35 4.58 6.03 22.53
N GLY A 36 3.36 6.57 22.38
CA GLY A 36 3.01 7.92 22.80
C GLY A 36 1.85 7.97 23.80
N ALA A 37 2.04 8.66 24.93
CA ALA A 37 0.96 8.95 25.89
C ALA A 37 0.20 10.26 25.56
N SER A 38 0.65 11.02 24.56
CA SER A 38 0.03 12.27 24.11
C SER A 38 -0.43 12.13 22.65
N GLU A 39 -1.53 12.80 22.28
CA GLU A 39 -2.10 12.77 20.92
C GLU A 39 -1.07 13.15 19.85
N GLY A 40 -0.16 14.08 20.16
CA GLY A 40 0.93 14.48 19.25
C GLY A 40 1.99 13.39 19.03
N ALA A 41 2.32 12.61 20.06
CA ALA A 41 3.24 11.47 19.94
C ALA A 41 2.57 10.27 19.24
N CYS A 42 1.27 10.09 19.45
CA CYS A 42 0.45 9.09 18.77
C CYS A 42 0.41 9.33 17.25
N GLY A 43 0.15 10.58 16.83
CA GLY A 43 0.18 10.96 15.41
C GLY A 43 1.56 10.75 14.76
N TYR A 44 2.65 11.03 15.49
CA TYR A 44 4.02 10.79 15.01
C TYR A 44 4.35 9.30 14.90
N GLY A 45 3.97 8.50 15.90
CA GLY A 45 4.21 7.06 15.88
C GLY A 45 3.43 6.35 14.75
N VAL A 46 2.20 6.80 14.47
CA VAL A 46 1.40 6.27 13.36
C VAL A 46 2.01 6.66 12.01
N THR A 47 2.46 7.91 11.84
CA THR A 47 3.15 8.31 10.60
C THR A 47 4.43 7.52 10.37
N PHE A 48 5.21 7.21 11.40
CA PHE A 48 6.38 6.33 11.29
C PHE A 48 5.99 4.88 10.94
N ALA A 49 4.94 4.34 11.57
CA ALA A 49 4.44 3.00 11.27
C ALA A 49 3.93 2.90 9.83
N VAL A 50 3.19 3.91 9.36
CA VAL A 50 2.68 4.02 7.99
C VAL A 50 3.82 4.19 6.99
N MET A 51 4.83 5.01 7.31
CA MET A 51 6.04 5.16 6.49
C MET A 51 6.81 3.84 6.38
N GLY A 52 6.91 3.07 7.47
CA GLY A 52 7.53 1.75 7.48
C GLY A 52 6.73 0.67 6.74
N ALA A 53 5.39 0.75 6.77
CA ALA A 53 4.51 -0.19 6.07
C ALA A 53 4.37 0.11 4.57
N SER A 54 4.58 1.36 4.15
CA SER A 54 4.54 1.83 2.76
C SER A 54 5.34 0.96 1.77
N PRO A 55 6.64 0.68 1.98
CA PRO A 55 7.40 -0.16 1.06
C PRO A 55 6.85 -1.58 0.96
N PHE A 56 6.28 -2.11 2.04
CA PHE A 56 5.68 -3.45 2.06
C PHE A 56 4.42 -3.51 1.21
N VAL A 57 3.52 -2.52 1.35
CA VAL A 57 2.30 -2.39 0.54
C VAL A 57 2.66 -2.20 -0.94
N PHE A 58 3.68 -1.40 -1.23
CA PHE A 58 4.17 -1.20 -2.60
C PHE A 58 4.70 -2.50 -3.22
N LEU A 59 5.46 -3.29 -2.45
CA LEU A 59 5.97 -4.61 -2.87
C LEU A 59 4.83 -5.57 -3.20
N VAL A 60 3.82 -5.65 -2.33
CA VAL A 60 2.64 -6.50 -2.55
C VAL A 60 1.88 -6.10 -3.81
N LEU A 61 1.65 -4.80 -4.01
CA LEU A 61 1.01 -4.26 -5.21
C LEU A 61 1.82 -4.57 -6.48
N MET A 62 3.15 -4.46 -6.44
CA MET A 62 4.03 -4.83 -7.54
C MET A 62 3.93 -6.32 -7.88
N VAL A 63 3.95 -7.21 -6.88
CA VAL A 63 3.81 -8.66 -7.07
C VAL A 63 2.45 -9.00 -7.68
N LEU A 64 1.36 -8.41 -7.15
CA LEU A 64 0.02 -8.57 -7.70
C LEU A 64 -0.07 -8.11 -9.16
N LEU A 65 0.60 -7.02 -9.50
CA LEU A 65 0.64 -6.53 -10.87
C LEU A 65 1.39 -7.49 -11.80
N CYS A 66 2.55 -8.00 -11.36
CA CYS A 66 3.32 -9.01 -12.10
C CYS A 66 2.52 -10.29 -12.32
N ILE A 67 1.83 -10.79 -11.29
CA ILE A 67 0.93 -11.96 -11.39
C ILE A 67 -0.22 -11.66 -12.34
N GLY A 68 -0.83 -10.48 -12.24
CA GLY A 68 -1.92 -10.04 -13.12
C GLY A 68 -1.49 -9.97 -14.58
N TYR A 69 -0.28 -9.46 -14.85
CA TYR A 69 0.30 -9.42 -16.19
C TYR A 69 0.61 -10.82 -16.72
N ALA A 70 1.23 -11.68 -15.91
CA ALA A 70 1.50 -13.07 -16.28
C ALA A 70 0.22 -13.85 -16.58
N ARG A 71 -0.83 -13.67 -15.76
CA ARG A 71 -2.15 -14.28 -16.01
C ARG A 71 -2.84 -13.73 -17.26
N ARG A 72 -2.68 -12.44 -17.58
CA ARG A 72 -3.21 -11.86 -18.83
C ARG A 72 -2.50 -12.43 -20.07
N GLN A 73 -1.17 -12.60 -20.01
CA GLN A 73 -0.38 -13.24 -21.07
C GLN A 73 -0.80 -14.71 -21.26
N GLY A 74 -0.98 -15.46 -20.16
CA GLY A 74 -1.46 -16.85 -20.22
C GLY A 74 -2.88 -16.99 -20.78
N LYS A 75 -3.80 -16.06 -20.46
CA LYS A 75 -5.15 -16.04 -21.04
C LYS A 75 -5.16 -15.63 -22.52
N ALA A 76 -4.23 -14.78 -22.95
CA ALA A 76 -4.07 -14.47 -24.38
C ALA A 76 -3.58 -15.73 -25.13
N ALA A 77 -2.57 -16.43 -24.61
CA ALA A 77 -2.07 -17.66 -25.20
C ALA A 77 -3.11 -18.80 -25.27
N GLN A 78 -4.06 -18.85 -24.33
CA GLN A 78 -5.15 -19.83 -24.33
C GLN A 78 -6.32 -19.47 -25.27
N LYS A 79 -6.41 -18.22 -25.74
CA LYS A 79 -7.46 -17.78 -26.66
C LYS A 79 -7.09 -18.01 -28.13
N ASP A 80 -5.81 -18.25 -28.41
CA ASP A 80 -5.24 -18.54 -29.73
C ASP A 80 -4.89 -20.03 -29.93
N ALA A 81 -5.30 -20.91 -28.99
CA ALA A 81 -5.21 -22.38 -29.08
C ALA A 81 -6.61 -22.99 -29.18
#